data_AF-A0AAF0RZ16-F1
#
_entry.id   AF-A0AAF0RZ16-F1
#
_cell.length_a   1.000
_cell.length_b   1.000
_cell.length_c   1.000
_cell.angle_alpha   90.00
_cell.angle_beta   90.00
_cell.angle_gamma   90.00
#
_symmetry.space_group_name_H-M   'P 1'
#
loop_
_entity.id
_entity.type
_entity.pdbx_description
1 polymer ?
#
loop_
_entity_poly.entity_id
_entity_poly.type
_entity_poly.pdbx_seq_one_letter_code
_entity_poly.pdbx_strand_id
1 'polypeptide(L)'
;MSTAEARQSVQDIVDRTASSLEGDWEVYSGPSVEQCSKSDGSDGAAYRYIKALAKPTGEPEADIAVIKKLWEEAGITTQPYKSGGDDPILGLRGAGGPTTSISFLADTRRYTVSATSECADGDAVEMQSNGE
;
A
#
# COMPACT_ATOMS: atom_id res chain seq x y z
N MET A 1 10.54 15.28 -3.82
CA MET A 1 9.63 14.90 -2.72
C MET A 1 10.48 14.70 -1.49
N SER A 2 10.08 15.25 -0.34
CA SER A 2 10.73 15.02 0.95
C SER A 2 10.33 13.69 1.58
N THR A 3 11.10 13.21 2.55
CA THR A 3 10.77 11.99 3.31
C THR A 3 9.45 12.11 4.08
N ALA A 4 9.17 13.29 4.64
CA ALA A 4 7.90 13.56 5.31
C ALA A 4 6.70 13.46 4.34
N GLU A 5 6.83 14.03 3.14
CA GLU A 5 5.79 13.91 2.09
C GLU A 5 5.63 12.45 1.63
N ALA A 6 6.73 11.69 1.51
CA ALA A 6 6.70 10.27 1.15
C ALA A 6 5.97 9.42 2.19
N ARG A 7 6.25 9.67 3.47
CA ARG A 7 5.60 9.01 4.60
C ARG A 7 4.11 9.33 4.64
N GLN A 8 3.77 10.61 4.48
CA GLN A 8 2.38 11.03 4.52
C GLN A 8 1.60 10.50 3.32
N SER A 9 2.16 10.53 2.12
CA SER A 9 1.46 10.09 0.91
C SER A 9 1.11 8.60 0.95
N VAL A 10 2.02 7.75 1.45
CA VAL A 10 1.75 6.32 1.61
C VAL A 10 0.75 6.04 2.73
N GLN A 11 0.79 6.80 3.82
CA GLN A 11 -0.22 6.70 4.89
C GLN A 11 -1.61 7.06 4.37
N ASP A 12 -1.73 8.21 3.71
CA ASP A 12 -3.00 8.73 3.23
C ASP A 12 -3.69 7.77 2.26
N ILE A 13 -2.97 7.19 1.29
CA ILE A 13 -3.58 6.26 0.33
C ILE A 13 -3.98 4.94 0.97
N VAL A 14 -3.20 4.42 1.92
CA VAL A 14 -3.51 3.19 2.65
C VAL A 14 -4.70 3.41 3.59
N ASP A 15 -4.72 4.50 4.35
CA ASP A 15 -5.81 4.84 5.26
C ASP A 15 -7.10 5.15 4.51
N ARG A 16 -7.02 5.83 3.36
CA ARG A 16 -8.17 6.07 2.48
C ARG A 16 -8.70 4.78 1.87
N THR A 17 -7.81 3.86 1.47
CA THR A 17 -8.21 2.52 0.98
C THR A 17 -8.92 1.74 2.08
N ALA A 18 -8.34 1.67 3.27
CA ALA A 18 -8.92 1.00 4.44
C ALA A 18 -10.31 1.58 4.78
N SER A 19 -10.42 2.91 4.86
CA SER A 19 -11.66 3.60 5.24
C SER A 19 -12.77 3.54 4.17
N SER A 20 -12.47 3.04 2.96
CA SER A 20 -13.47 2.87 1.90
C SER A 20 -14.30 1.60 2.04
N LEU A 21 -13.87 0.68 2.91
CA LEU A 21 -14.56 -0.56 3.22
C LEU A 21 -14.94 -0.56 4.71
N GLU A 22 -16.09 -1.14 5.04
CA GLU A 22 -16.52 -1.29 6.43
C GLU A 22 -15.59 -2.26 7.19
N GLY A 23 -15.36 -1.96 8.47
CA GLY A 23 -14.62 -2.84 9.38
C GLY A 23 -13.50 -2.14 10.15
N ASP A 24 -12.99 -2.84 11.16
CA ASP A 24 -11.92 -2.37 12.02
C ASP A 24 -10.56 -2.71 11.40
N TRP A 25 -9.98 -1.73 10.70
CA TRP A 25 -8.66 -1.83 10.10
C TRP A 25 -7.55 -1.47 11.09
N GLU A 26 -6.62 -2.39 11.28
CA GLU A 26 -5.49 -2.20 12.18
C GLU A 26 -4.19 -2.02 11.40
N VAL A 27 -3.24 -1.28 11.99
CA VAL A 27 -1.88 -1.20 11.49
C VAL A 27 -1.22 -2.56 11.68
N TYR A 28 -0.87 -3.21 10.57
CA TYR A 28 -0.13 -4.46 10.59
C TYR A 28 1.38 -4.21 10.63
N SER A 29 1.86 -3.19 9.92
CA SER A 29 3.27 -2.81 9.89
C SER A 29 3.46 -1.38 9.37
N GLY A 30 4.46 -0.68 9.91
CA GLY A 30 4.91 0.62 9.43
C GLY A 30 4.06 1.81 9.88
N PRO A 31 4.22 2.99 9.25
CA PRO A 31 5.13 3.24 8.13
C PRO A 31 6.58 3.05 8.56
N SER A 32 7.31 2.20 7.85
CA SER A 32 8.72 1.94 8.10
C SER A 32 9.53 2.38 6.90
N VAL A 33 10.66 3.04 7.13
CA VAL A 33 11.55 3.46 6.05
C VAL A 33 12.34 2.29 5.47
N GLU A 34 12.46 2.25 4.15
CA GLU A 34 13.20 1.26 3.38
C GLU A 34 14.11 1.98 2.38
N GLN A 35 15.28 1.39 2.09
CA GLN A 35 16.17 1.92 1.06
C GLN A 35 15.54 1.75 -0.32
N CYS A 36 15.63 2.78 -1.15
CA CYS A 36 15.20 2.75 -2.54
C CYS A 36 16.24 3.41 -3.44
N SER A 37 16.15 3.13 -4.74
CA SER A 37 16.94 3.81 -5.77
C SER A 37 16.05 4.74 -6.57
N LYS A 38 16.50 5.98 -6.74
CA LYS A 38 15.83 6.97 -7.58
C LYS A 38 16.11 6.70 -9.06
N SER A 39 15.36 7.36 -9.93
CA SER A 39 15.49 7.21 -11.39
C SER A 39 16.86 7.63 -11.94
N ASP A 40 17.58 8.50 -11.23
CA ASP A 40 18.96 8.90 -11.54
C ASP A 40 20.02 7.93 -11.00
N GLY A 41 19.59 6.85 -10.33
CA GLY A 41 20.46 5.82 -9.74
C GLY A 41 21.04 6.17 -8.38
N SER A 42 20.72 7.34 -7.81
CA SER A 42 21.13 7.68 -6.45
C SER A 42 20.20 7.06 -5.40
N ASP A 43 20.75 6.81 -4.21
CA ASP A 43 20.01 6.27 -3.08
C ASP A 43 18.96 7.26 -2.57
N GLY A 44 17.91 6.70 -1.97
CA GLY A 44 16.86 7.43 -1.31
C GLY A 44 16.16 6.59 -0.26
N ALA A 45 15.09 7.18 0.29
CA ALA A 45 14.25 6.57 1.30
C ALA A 45 12.80 6.50 0.82
N ALA A 46 12.18 5.33 0.94
CA ALA A 46 10.75 5.13 0.71
C ALA A 46 10.11 4.62 2.01
N TYR A 47 8.80 4.78 2.15
CA TYR A 47 8.06 4.27 3.30
C TYR A 47 7.12 3.16 2.87
N ARG A 48 7.13 2.08 3.64
CA ARG A 48 6.22 0.95 3.48
C ARG A 48 5.20 0.93 4.61
N TYR A 49 3.92 0.85 4.27
CA TYR A 49 2.83 0.84 5.25
C TYR A 49 1.78 -0.21 4.90
N ILE A 50 1.33 -0.94 5.93
CA ILE A 50 0.40 -2.05 5.79
C ILE A 50 -0.70 -1.95 6.83
N LYS A 51 -1.95 -2.04 6.37
CA LYS A 51 -3.11 -2.27 7.23
C LYS A 51 -3.81 -3.57 6.88
N ALA A 52 -4.41 -4.18 7.89
CA ALA A 52 -5.14 -5.42 7.75
C ALA A 52 -6.53 -5.32 8.41
N LEU A 53 -7.50 -5.94 7.77
CA LEU A 53 -8.82 -6.22 8.32
C LEU A 53 -8.87 -7.71 8.65
N ALA A 54 -8.85 -8.05 9.93
CA ALA A 54 -8.74 -9.44 10.40
C ALA A 54 -10.06 -10.23 10.35
N LYS A 55 -11.20 -9.54 10.21
CA LYS A 55 -12.53 -10.13 10.17
C LYS A 55 -13.34 -9.53 9.02
N PRO A 56 -12.95 -9.80 7.76
CA PRO A 56 -13.71 -9.30 6.63
C PRO A 56 -15.11 -9.91 6.63
N THR A 57 -16.13 -9.06 6.50
CA THR A 57 -17.53 -9.45 6.31
C THR A 57 -18.04 -9.05 4.92
N GLY A 58 -17.16 -8.49 4.08
CA GLY A 58 -17.47 -8.04 2.73
C GLY A 58 -17.36 -9.17 1.69
N GLU A 59 -17.66 -8.81 0.45
CA GLU A 59 -17.59 -9.70 -0.71
C GLU A 59 -16.34 -9.33 -1.53
N PRO A 60 -15.31 -10.20 -1.59
CA PRO A 60 -14.01 -9.86 -2.18
C PRO A 60 -14.06 -9.21 -3.55
N GLU A 61 -14.92 -9.69 -4.45
CA GLU A 61 -15.04 -9.17 -5.81
C GLU A 61 -15.66 -7.76 -5.85
N ALA A 62 -16.67 -7.51 -5.01
CA ALA A 62 -17.31 -6.20 -4.90
C ALA A 62 -16.36 -5.18 -4.26
N ASP A 63 -15.66 -5.60 -3.20
CA ASP A 63 -14.71 -4.75 -2.49
C ASP A 63 -13.53 -4.37 -3.40
N ILE A 64 -13.00 -5.33 -4.18
CA ILE A 64 -11.96 -5.06 -5.19
C ILE A 64 -12.44 -4.02 -6.21
N ALA A 65 -13.70 -4.04 -6.63
CA ALA A 65 -14.23 -3.07 -7.58
C ALA A 65 -14.30 -1.65 -6.98
N VAL A 66 -14.66 -1.52 -5.69
CA VAL A 66 -14.63 -0.24 -4.96
C VAL A 66 -13.21 0.30 -4.89
N ILE A 67 -12.26 -0.54 -4.46
CA ILE A 67 -10.84 -0.15 -4.35
C ILE A 67 -10.26 0.23 -5.71
N LYS A 68 -10.59 -0.53 -6.76
CA LYS A 68 -10.13 -0.25 -8.12
C LYS A 68 -10.50 1.17 -8.55
N LYS A 69 -11.77 1.55 -8.38
CA LYS A 69 -12.24 2.89 -8.73
C LYS A 69 -11.50 3.98 -7.93
N LEU A 70 -11.34 3.77 -6.62
CA LEU A 70 -10.65 4.69 -5.74
C LEU A 70 -9.19 4.93 -6.18
N TRP A 71 -8.48 3.87 -6.53
CA TRP A 71 -7.10 3.94 -6.99
C TRP A 71 -6.98 4.61 -8.36
N GLU A 72 -7.84 4.28 -9.30
CA GLU A 72 -7.86 4.92 -10.63
C GLU A 72 -8.14 6.43 -10.53
N GLU A 73 -9.05 6.85 -9.66
CA GLU A 73 -9.31 8.26 -9.36
C GLU A 73 -8.11 8.97 -8.68
N ALA A 74 -7.25 8.21 -7.99
CA ALA A 74 -6.01 8.71 -7.40
C ALA A 74 -4.81 8.68 -8.38
N GLY A 75 -5.04 8.35 -9.66
CA GLY A 75 -3.98 8.28 -10.67
C GLY A 75 -3.11 7.02 -10.60
N ILE A 76 -3.57 5.99 -9.88
CA ILE A 76 -2.89 4.70 -9.78
C ILE A 76 -3.40 3.80 -10.91
N THR A 77 -2.48 3.26 -11.71
CA THR A 77 -2.82 2.25 -12.71
C THR A 77 -3.03 0.91 -12.03
N THR A 78 -4.16 0.25 -12.29
CA THR A 78 -4.54 -0.99 -11.58
C THR A 78 -4.44 -2.23 -12.46
N GLN A 79 -4.12 -3.36 -11.84
CA GLN A 79 -4.13 -4.68 -12.47
C GLN A 79 -4.74 -5.72 -11.52
N PRO A 80 -5.71 -6.54 -11.97
CA PRO A 80 -6.25 -7.62 -11.16
C PRO A 80 -5.17 -8.60 -10.72
N TYR A 81 -5.31 -9.12 -9.50
CA TYR A 81 -4.45 -10.17 -8.96
C TYR A 81 -5.28 -11.38 -8.54
N LYS A 82 -4.72 -12.57 -8.78
CA LYS A 82 -5.27 -13.84 -8.35
C LYS A 82 -4.12 -14.79 -8.02
N SER A 83 -4.09 -15.35 -6.81
CA SER A 83 -3.11 -16.40 -6.48
C SER A 83 -3.46 -17.72 -7.17
N GLY A 84 -2.51 -18.65 -7.21
CA GLY A 84 -2.79 -20.04 -7.60
C GLY A 84 -3.50 -20.82 -6.50
N GLY A 85 -3.93 -22.05 -6.82
CA GLY A 85 -4.57 -23.00 -5.90
C GLY A 85 -6.09 -23.10 -6.05
N ASP A 86 -6.69 -24.03 -5.30
CA ASP A 86 -8.14 -24.31 -5.33
C ASP A 86 -8.98 -23.24 -4.63
N ASP A 87 -8.38 -22.52 -3.67
CA ASP A 87 -8.97 -21.36 -2.98
C ASP A 87 -8.07 -20.13 -3.19
N PRO A 88 -8.19 -19.46 -4.35
CA PRO A 88 -7.29 -18.39 -4.75
C PRO A 88 -7.60 -17.08 -4.02
N ILE A 89 -6.56 -16.42 -3.52
CA ILE A 89 -6.65 -15.05 -3.00
C ILE A 89 -6.87 -14.10 -4.17
N LEU A 90 -7.94 -13.31 -4.10
CA LEU A 90 -8.21 -12.26 -5.05
C LEU A 90 -7.54 -10.96 -4.61
N GLY A 91 -7.34 -10.05 -5.55
CA GLY A 91 -6.82 -8.76 -5.19
C GLY A 91 -6.62 -7.82 -6.37
N LEU A 92 -5.90 -6.75 -6.06
CA LEU A 92 -5.57 -5.70 -6.98
C LEU A 92 -4.14 -5.25 -6.72
N ARG A 93 -3.37 -5.07 -7.80
CA ARG A 93 -2.08 -4.41 -7.79
C ARG A 93 -2.23 -3.03 -8.41
N GLY A 94 -1.47 -2.08 -7.91
CA GLY A 94 -1.43 -0.71 -8.39
C GLY A 94 -0.01 -0.18 -8.48
N ALA A 95 0.23 0.72 -9.42
CA ALA A 95 1.47 1.47 -9.55
C ALA A 95 1.19 2.90 -10.06
N GLY A 96 2.03 3.85 -9.64
CA GLY A 96 1.87 5.27 -9.97
C GLY A 96 1.07 6.05 -8.93
N GLY A 97 0.71 7.28 -9.25
CA GLY A 97 0.10 8.22 -8.29
C GLY A 97 1.08 8.51 -7.14
N PRO A 98 0.64 8.44 -5.87
CA PRO A 98 1.50 8.69 -4.71
C PRO A 98 2.44 7.53 -4.34
N THR A 99 2.42 6.43 -5.11
CA THR A 99 3.11 5.18 -4.74
C THR A 99 3.93 4.61 -5.89
N THR A 100 5.01 3.92 -5.56
CA THR A 100 5.70 3.04 -6.53
C THR A 100 4.97 1.72 -6.67
N SER A 101 4.35 1.25 -5.59
CA SER A 101 3.53 0.04 -5.58
C SER A 101 2.46 0.12 -4.51
N ILE A 102 1.29 -0.43 -4.82
CA ILE A 102 0.22 -0.68 -3.85
C ILE A 102 -0.46 -2.01 -4.18
N SER A 103 -0.88 -2.74 -3.16
CA SER A 103 -1.56 -4.02 -3.31
C SER A 103 -2.67 -4.16 -2.28
N PHE A 104 -3.81 -4.67 -2.75
CA PHE A 104 -4.97 -5.01 -1.95
C PHE A 104 -5.21 -6.49 -2.17
N LEU A 105 -5.16 -7.26 -1.10
CA LEU A 105 -5.47 -8.69 -1.12
C LEU A 105 -6.74 -8.89 -0.32
N ALA A 106 -7.70 -9.57 -0.94
CA ALA A 106 -8.97 -9.94 -0.34
C ALA A 106 -9.05 -11.45 -0.26
N ASP A 107 -8.99 -11.97 0.97
CA ASP A 107 -9.20 -13.36 1.30
C ASP A 107 -10.26 -13.48 2.41
N THR A 108 -10.98 -14.59 2.48
CA THR A 108 -12.08 -14.80 3.45
C THR A 108 -11.62 -14.74 4.91
N ARG A 109 -10.32 -14.88 5.17
CA ARG A 109 -9.69 -14.82 6.49
C ARG A 109 -9.12 -13.45 6.81
N ARG A 110 -8.73 -12.67 5.80
CA ARG A 110 -8.07 -11.37 6.00
C ARG A 110 -8.08 -10.53 4.72
N TYR A 111 -8.33 -9.24 4.86
CA TYR A 111 -7.95 -8.27 3.83
C TYR A 111 -6.70 -7.52 4.24
N THR A 112 -5.84 -7.22 3.27
CA THR A 112 -4.64 -6.40 3.50
C THR A 112 -4.47 -5.37 2.42
N VAL A 113 -4.17 -4.14 2.81
CA VAL A 113 -3.62 -3.12 1.92
C VAL A 113 -2.16 -2.88 2.31
N SER A 114 -1.26 -2.94 1.33
CA SER A 114 0.17 -2.67 1.49
C SER A 114 0.59 -1.70 0.39
N ALA A 115 1.33 -0.66 0.75
CA ALA A 115 1.85 0.30 -0.22
C ALA A 115 3.29 0.68 0.10
N THR A 116 4.00 1.11 -0.95
CA THR A 116 5.34 1.71 -0.87
C THR A 116 5.29 3.08 -1.54
N SER A 117 5.76 4.11 -0.86
CA SER A 117 5.82 5.48 -1.38
C SER A 117 6.70 5.58 -2.63
N GLU A 118 6.69 6.74 -3.27
CA GLU A 118 7.80 7.13 -4.12
C GLU A 118 9.11 7.27 -3.33
N CYS A 119 10.24 7.16 -4.04
CA CYS A 119 11.56 7.31 -3.45
C CYS A 119 11.84 8.81 -3.20
N ALA A 120 12.02 9.20 -1.94
CA ALA A 120 12.39 10.55 -1.53
C ALA A 120 13.90 10.70 -1.35
N ASP A 121 14.35 11.96 -1.30
CA ASP A 121 15.71 12.29 -0.89
C ASP A 121 15.90 12.00 0.60
N GLY A 122 16.80 11.08 0.95
CA GLY A 122 17.12 10.71 2.33
C GLY A 122 18.08 9.52 2.41
N ASP A 123 18.76 9.38 3.56
CA ASP A 123 19.57 8.21 3.88
C ASP A 123 18.74 7.23 4.73
N ALA A 124 18.22 6.19 4.10
CA ALA A 124 17.38 5.21 4.78
C ALA A 124 18.10 4.52 5.96
N VAL A 125 19.42 4.31 5.88
CA VAL A 125 20.19 3.64 6.94
C VAL A 125 20.30 4.54 8.17
N GLU A 126 20.59 5.83 7.97
CA GLU A 126 20.59 6.82 9.04
C GLU A 126 19.21 6.95 9.67
N MET A 127 18.16 7.04 8.85
CA MET A 127 16.77 7.17 9.30
C MET A 127 16.32 5.96 10.13
N GLN A 128 16.61 4.73 9.69
CA GLN A 128 16.34 3.51 10.46
C GLN A 128 17.06 3.52 11.81
N SER A 129 18.31 4.01 11.84
CA SER A 129 19.08 4.12 13.09
C SER A 129 18.46 5.14 14.06
N ASN A 130 17.73 6.13 13.53
CA ASN A 130 16.97 7.12 14.30
C ASN A 130 15.56 6.66 14.69
N GLY A 131 15.15 5.44 14.31
CA GLY A 131 13.87 4.83 14.67
C GLY A 131 12.72 5.12 13.70
N GLU A 132 13.03 5.48 12.45
CA GLU A 132 12.05 5.56 11.35
C GLU A 132 11.76 4.22 10.67
#